data_AF-A0A6P0R5A8-F1
#
_entry.id   AF-A0A6P0R5A8-F1
#
_cell.length_a   1.000
_cell.length_b   1.000
_cell.length_c   1.000
_cell.angle_alpha   90.00
_cell.angle_beta   90.00
_cell.angle_gamma   90.00
#
_symmetry.space_group_name_H-M   'P 1'
#
loop_
_entity.id
_entity.type
_entity.pdbx_description
1 polymer ?
#
loop_
_entity_poly.entity_id
_entity_poly.type
_entity_poly.pdbx_seq_one_letter_code
_entity_poly.pdbx_strand_id
1 'polypeptide(L)'
;MNMSNFAQAFKDFYKKKNFKSAYALAKESELEAYHLTKIMRNPILNPTEKTIEKLAKAFADRNKTNLETEKKEIQEFFQEWRDKKSSTGNNLPMNQVQSWSLNLEVTTNDLSEFKENILPDIMAQLENVGEGMIIVKYAKKGSIILGLESSSESYLKVRSSYLNGELSELLGLTVSDLQIQTNLTQWFDNIFTTGWQAANELLTPSQLELVRTIGIKGAKLIDLRADLLIHAVVLLVNLVRENNDSPEVEITLRVYSTGDDVYLPPNLKLIVLSKNEVFKEITARSEDRIIQCQFLGEIGEEFTVQLVLDEAVITLTEDFVI
;
A
#
# COMPACT_ATOMS: atom_id res chain seq x y z
N MET A 1 8.72 18.70 -15.34
CA MET A 1 8.04 17.74 -16.24
C MET A 1 7.76 16.49 -15.41
N ASN A 2 6.49 16.23 -15.11
CA ASN A 2 6.06 15.46 -13.94
C ASN A 2 6.17 13.94 -14.16
N MET A 3 6.61 13.20 -13.14
CA MET A 3 6.73 11.74 -13.16
C MET A 3 5.40 10.97 -13.09
N SER A 4 4.29 11.68 -12.90
CA SER A 4 2.95 11.14 -13.14
C SER A 4 2.72 10.67 -14.59
N ASN A 5 3.64 10.99 -15.50
CA ASN A 5 3.49 10.71 -16.92
C ASN A 5 3.64 9.21 -17.30
N PHE A 6 4.46 8.39 -16.62
CA PHE A 6 4.58 6.96 -17.05
C PHE A 6 3.34 6.13 -16.72
N ALA A 7 2.92 6.10 -15.45
CA ALA A 7 1.77 5.29 -15.04
C ALA A 7 0.50 5.74 -15.79
N GLN A 8 0.37 7.04 -16.04
CA GLN A 8 -0.68 7.58 -16.88
C GLN A 8 -0.54 7.17 -18.35
N ALA A 9 0.65 7.24 -18.94
CA ALA A 9 0.86 6.81 -20.32
C ALA A 9 0.67 5.29 -20.49
N PHE A 10 1.05 4.47 -19.51
CA PHE A 10 0.79 3.03 -19.54
C PHE A 10 -0.71 2.75 -19.42
N LYS A 11 -1.42 3.55 -18.63
CA LYS A 11 -2.89 3.54 -18.62
C LYS A 11 -3.50 3.88 -19.97
N ASP A 12 -3.06 4.95 -20.59
CA ASP A 12 -3.54 5.34 -21.91
C ASP A 12 -3.20 4.26 -22.95
N PHE A 13 -2.05 3.61 -22.80
CA PHE A 13 -1.61 2.53 -23.67
C PHE A 13 -2.53 1.31 -23.57
N TYR A 14 -2.82 0.78 -22.37
CA TYR A 14 -3.75 -0.36 -22.27
C TYR A 14 -5.20 0.02 -22.59
N LYS A 15 -5.61 1.27 -22.35
CA LYS A 15 -6.94 1.76 -22.77
C LYS A 15 -7.08 1.78 -24.30
N LYS A 16 -6.03 2.18 -25.03
CA LYS A 16 -5.98 2.06 -26.51
C LYS A 16 -6.06 0.60 -26.98
N LYS A 17 -5.67 -0.35 -26.14
CA LYS A 17 -5.80 -1.81 -26.36
C LYS A 17 -7.14 -2.38 -25.89
N ASN A 18 -8.14 -1.53 -25.67
CA ASN A 18 -9.51 -1.90 -25.28
C ASN A 18 -9.65 -2.52 -23.87
N PHE A 19 -8.69 -2.26 -22.97
CA PHE A 19 -8.79 -2.61 -21.55
C PHE A 19 -9.36 -1.43 -20.75
N LYS A 20 -10.43 -1.67 -20.00
CA LYS A 20 -11.11 -0.61 -19.23
C LYS A 20 -10.34 -0.18 -17.97
N SER A 21 -9.51 -1.06 -17.42
CA SER A 21 -8.73 -0.84 -16.20
C SER A 21 -7.50 -1.76 -16.15
N ALA A 22 -6.54 -1.43 -15.29
CA ALA A 22 -5.40 -2.29 -14.97
C ALA A 22 -5.84 -3.64 -14.38
N TYR A 23 -6.96 -3.67 -13.64
CA TYR A 23 -7.54 -4.93 -13.13
C TYR A 23 -7.98 -5.86 -14.26
N ALA A 24 -8.71 -5.34 -15.26
CA ALA A 24 -9.12 -6.12 -16.41
C ALA A 24 -7.91 -6.66 -17.20
N LEU A 25 -6.87 -5.83 -17.35
CA LEU A 25 -5.62 -6.24 -17.97
C LEU A 25 -4.92 -7.35 -17.18
N ALA A 26 -4.80 -7.20 -15.87
CA ALA A 26 -4.17 -8.20 -14.99
C ALA A 26 -4.83 -9.57 -15.15
N LYS A 27 -6.16 -9.58 -15.15
CA LYS A 27 -6.98 -10.79 -15.24
C LYS A 27 -6.78 -11.52 -16.57
N GLU A 28 -6.89 -10.83 -17.71
CA GLU A 28 -6.74 -11.46 -19.03
C GLU A 28 -5.30 -11.82 -19.38
N SER A 29 -4.32 -11.08 -18.86
CA SER A 29 -2.90 -11.40 -19.04
C SER A 29 -2.37 -12.41 -18.03
N GLU A 30 -3.19 -12.82 -17.05
CA GLU A 30 -2.78 -13.66 -15.92
C GLU A 30 -1.56 -13.07 -15.18
N LEU A 31 -1.47 -11.74 -15.09
CA LEU A 31 -0.40 -11.06 -14.37
C LEU A 31 -0.80 -10.79 -12.93
N GLU A 32 0.06 -11.22 -12.01
CA GLU A 32 -0.06 -10.88 -10.59
C GLU A 32 0.06 -9.37 -10.36
N ALA A 33 -0.65 -8.86 -9.35
CA ALA A 33 -0.66 -7.45 -8.98
C ALA A 33 0.75 -6.88 -8.74
N TYR A 34 1.68 -7.71 -8.26
CA TYR A 34 3.09 -7.37 -8.08
C TYR A 34 3.79 -6.92 -9.37
N HIS A 35 3.49 -7.55 -10.51
CA HIS A 35 4.11 -7.17 -11.78
C HIS A 35 3.64 -5.79 -12.25
N LEU A 36 2.35 -5.52 -12.14
CA LEU A 36 1.79 -4.19 -12.44
C LEU A 36 2.30 -3.13 -11.46
N THR A 37 2.48 -3.51 -10.19
CA THR A 37 3.06 -2.65 -9.16
C THR A 37 4.48 -2.23 -9.54
N LYS A 38 5.31 -3.17 -10.00
CA LYS A 38 6.66 -2.88 -10.51
C LYS A 38 6.64 -1.93 -11.70
N ILE A 39 5.74 -2.15 -12.66
CA ILE A 39 5.57 -1.28 -13.84
C ILE A 39 5.21 0.14 -13.40
N MET A 40 4.27 0.31 -12.46
CA MET A 40 3.86 1.61 -11.94
C MET A 40 4.98 2.34 -11.16
N ARG A 41 5.76 1.60 -10.38
CA ARG A 41 6.82 2.14 -9.49
C ARG A 41 8.11 2.49 -10.24
N ASN A 42 8.51 1.72 -11.25
CA ASN A 42 9.76 1.95 -11.96
C ASN A 42 9.67 1.57 -13.45
N PRO A 43 9.52 2.54 -14.37
CA PRO A 43 9.47 2.28 -15.81
C PRO A 43 10.76 1.71 -16.43
N ILE A 44 11.89 1.69 -15.69
CA ILE A 44 13.17 1.18 -16.20
C ILE A 44 13.25 -0.35 -16.19
N LEU A 45 12.45 -1.02 -15.35
CA LEU A 45 12.52 -2.47 -15.28
C LEU A 45 12.06 -3.01 -16.63
N ASN A 46 12.99 -3.59 -17.38
CA ASN A 46 12.66 -4.31 -18.60
C ASN A 46 11.63 -5.35 -18.17
N PRO A 47 10.34 -5.21 -18.54
CA PRO A 47 9.38 -6.23 -18.22
C PRO A 47 9.97 -7.52 -18.76
N THR A 48 9.99 -8.56 -17.93
CA THR A 48 10.59 -9.83 -18.32
C THR A 48 9.96 -10.26 -19.65
N GLU A 49 10.67 -11.03 -20.46
CA GLU A 49 10.12 -11.54 -21.72
C GLU A 49 8.76 -12.23 -21.48
N LYS A 50 8.63 -12.96 -20.36
CA LYS A 50 7.38 -13.54 -19.88
C LYS A 50 6.28 -12.50 -19.60
N THR A 51 6.61 -11.35 -19.00
CA THR A 51 5.67 -10.24 -18.77
C THR A 51 5.21 -9.64 -20.10
N ILE A 52 6.14 -9.39 -21.04
CA ILE A 52 5.82 -8.88 -22.37
C ILE A 52 4.91 -9.87 -23.10
N GLU A 53 5.22 -11.15 -23.08
CA GLU A 53 4.43 -12.19 -23.73
C GLU A 53 3.02 -12.30 -23.17
N LYS A 54 2.87 -12.25 -21.84
CA LYS A 54 1.55 -12.23 -21.18
C LYS A 54 0.70 -11.03 -21.59
N LEU A 55 1.29 -9.83 -21.58
CA LEU A 55 0.60 -8.62 -22.04
C LEU A 55 0.23 -8.70 -23.52
N ALA A 56 1.18 -9.12 -24.37
CA ALA A 56 0.99 -9.22 -25.81
C ALA A 56 -0.11 -10.23 -26.16
N LYS A 57 -0.17 -11.36 -25.46
CA LYS A 57 -1.23 -12.36 -25.63
C LYS A 57 -2.60 -11.77 -25.29
N ALA A 58 -2.73 -11.11 -24.14
CA ALA A 58 -3.99 -10.46 -23.76
C ALA A 58 -4.41 -9.39 -24.78
N PHE A 59 -3.47 -8.57 -25.26
CA PHE A 59 -3.75 -7.58 -26.29
C PHE A 59 -4.17 -8.21 -27.62
N ALA A 60 -3.47 -9.27 -28.05
CA ALA A 60 -3.75 -10.00 -29.29
C ALA A 60 -5.13 -10.65 -29.24
N ASP A 61 -5.45 -11.36 -28.15
CA ASP A 61 -6.72 -12.05 -27.97
C ASP A 61 -7.89 -11.05 -27.94
N ARG A 62 -7.73 -9.93 -27.22
CA ARG A 62 -8.75 -8.88 -27.09
C ARG A 62 -9.00 -8.12 -28.39
N ASN A 63 -7.93 -7.78 -29.11
CA ASN A 63 -8.01 -6.94 -30.31
C ASN A 63 -8.04 -7.74 -31.62
N LYS A 64 -7.93 -9.07 -31.56
CA LYS A 64 -7.79 -9.97 -32.71
C LYS A 64 -6.61 -9.57 -33.60
N THR A 65 -5.49 -9.20 -32.97
CA THR A 65 -4.25 -8.76 -33.62
C THR A 65 -3.18 -9.86 -33.55
N ASN A 66 -2.04 -9.64 -34.22
CA ASN A 66 -0.94 -10.60 -34.23
C ASN A 66 -0.06 -10.46 -32.98
N LEU A 67 0.27 -11.59 -32.34
CA LEU A 67 1.07 -11.63 -31.11
C LEU A 67 2.43 -10.92 -31.25
N GLU A 68 3.16 -11.14 -32.36
CA GLU A 68 4.48 -10.56 -32.56
C GLU A 68 4.41 -9.05 -32.82
N THR A 69 3.32 -8.58 -33.44
CA THR A 69 3.03 -7.15 -33.55
C THR A 69 2.81 -6.52 -32.18
N GLU A 70 1.99 -7.15 -31.33
CA GLU A 70 1.74 -6.66 -29.97
C GLU A 70 3.01 -6.67 -29.10
N LYS A 71 3.83 -7.75 -29.19
CA LYS A 71 5.13 -7.81 -28.50
C LYS A 71 6.02 -6.64 -28.90
N LYS A 72 6.11 -6.35 -30.21
CA LYS A 72 6.91 -5.24 -30.73
C LYS A 72 6.40 -3.88 -30.22
N GLU A 73 5.10 -3.63 -30.28
CA GLU A 73 4.52 -2.37 -29.79
C GLU A 73 4.75 -2.16 -28.28
N ILE A 74 4.62 -3.23 -27.47
CA ILE A 74 4.95 -3.18 -26.05
C ILE A 74 6.43 -2.83 -25.85
N GLN A 75 7.33 -3.51 -26.57
CA GLN A 75 8.77 -3.25 -26.49
C GLN A 75 9.12 -1.81 -26.89
N GLU A 76 8.52 -1.29 -27.96
CA GLU A 76 8.68 0.09 -28.41
C GLU A 76 8.19 1.09 -27.36
N PHE A 77 7.02 0.85 -26.77
CA PHE A 77 6.49 1.68 -25.67
C PHE A 77 7.50 1.76 -24.51
N PHE A 78 7.99 0.63 -24.02
CA PHE A 78 8.97 0.62 -22.93
C PHE A 78 10.32 1.23 -23.34
N GLN A 79 10.73 1.07 -24.60
CA GLN A 79 11.97 1.66 -25.12
C GLN A 79 11.89 3.19 -25.20
N GLU A 80 10.80 3.76 -25.70
CA GLU A 80 10.59 5.20 -25.78
C GLU A 80 10.74 5.86 -24.40
N TRP A 81 10.20 5.21 -23.37
CA TRP A 81 10.29 5.67 -21.99
C TRP A 81 11.69 5.55 -21.38
N ARG A 82 12.49 4.56 -21.82
CA ARG A 82 13.92 4.49 -21.46
C ARG A 82 14.70 5.65 -22.06
N ASP A 83 14.47 5.96 -23.34
CA ASP A 83 15.19 7.02 -24.05
C ASP A 83 14.86 8.41 -23.50
N LYS A 84 13.60 8.63 -23.10
CA LYS A 84 13.18 9.83 -22.37
C LYS A 84 13.88 9.98 -21.03
N LYS A 85 14.17 8.88 -20.32
CA LYS A 85 14.90 8.93 -19.05
C LYS A 85 16.39 9.21 -19.26
N SER A 86 17.05 8.52 -20.19
CA SER A 86 18.49 8.69 -20.46
C SER A 86 18.85 10.10 -20.93
N SER A 87 17.95 10.76 -21.67
CA SER A 87 18.12 12.13 -22.15
C SER A 87 17.92 13.21 -21.07
N THR A 88 17.22 12.92 -19.98
CA THR A 88 16.93 13.90 -18.91
C THR A 88 18.00 14.01 -17.82
N GLY A 89 19.02 13.14 -17.79
CA GLY A 89 20.18 13.24 -16.88
C GLY A 89 19.91 13.17 -15.36
N ASN A 90 18.64 13.20 -14.95
CA ASN A 90 18.21 13.20 -13.56
C ASN A 90 17.77 11.80 -13.13
N ASN A 91 18.15 11.42 -11.90
CA ASN A 91 17.44 10.39 -11.14
C ASN A 91 15.97 10.84 -11.00
N LEU A 92 15.12 10.39 -11.92
CA LEU A 92 13.68 10.54 -11.84
C LEU A 92 13.22 10.08 -10.43
N PRO A 93 12.70 10.98 -9.56
CA PRO A 93 12.27 10.62 -8.21
C PRO A 93 11.28 9.45 -8.21
N MET A 94 11.58 8.37 -7.49
CA MET A 94 10.70 7.20 -7.41
C MET A 94 9.24 7.63 -7.17
N ASN A 95 8.29 7.14 -7.98
CA ASN A 95 6.89 7.56 -7.88
C ASN A 95 6.41 7.33 -6.44
N GLN A 96 5.94 8.38 -5.77
CA GLN A 96 5.25 8.21 -4.49
C GLN A 96 3.92 7.50 -4.77
N VAL A 97 3.91 6.23 -4.43
CA VAL A 97 2.77 5.35 -4.56
C VAL A 97 2.06 5.30 -3.21
N GLN A 98 0.75 5.46 -3.23
CA GLN A 98 -0.11 5.39 -2.07
C GLN A 98 -0.83 4.04 -2.07
N SER A 99 -0.71 3.28 -0.98
CA SER A 99 -1.59 2.14 -0.67
C SER A 99 -2.76 2.62 0.17
N TRP A 100 -3.95 2.09 -0.11
CA TRP A 100 -5.19 2.52 0.54
C TRP A 100 -6.26 1.43 0.43
N SER A 101 -7.20 1.40 1.37
CA SER A 101 -8.33 0.49 1.39
C SER A 101 -9.62 1.23 1.07
N LEU A 102 -10.52 0.55 0.35
CA LEU A 102 -11.87 1.01 0.04
C LEU A 102 -12.87 -0.01 0.59
N ASN A 103 -13.73 0.43 1.52
CA ASN A 103 -14.73 -0.42 2.15
C ASN A 103 -16.08 -0.22 1.46
N LEU A 104 -16.60 -1.29 0.85
CA LEU A 104 -17.85 -1.29 0.09
C LEU A 104 -18.91 -2.12 0.82
N GLU A 105 -20.12 -1.59 0.94
CA GLU A 105 -21.25 -2.36 1.41
C GLU A 105 -21.88 -3.12 0.24
N VAL A 106 -21.56 -4.42 0.14
CA VAL A 106 -22.04 -5.28 -0.94
C VAL A 106 -22.64 -6.54 -0.36
N THR A 107 -23.87 -6.85 -0.75
CA THR A 107 -24.49 -8.14 -0.43
C THR A 107 -24.03 -9.18 -1.45
N THR A 108 -22.95 -9.90 -1.15
CA THR A 108 -22.54 -11.07 -1.95
C THR A 108 -22.27 -12.28 -1.07
N ASN A 109 -22.78 -13.43 -1.50
CA ASN A 109 -22.48 -14.71 -0.87
C ASN A 109 -21.17 -15.32 -1.39
N ASP A 110 -20.67 -14.86 -2.54
CA ASP A 110 -19.45 -15.34 -3.19
C ASP A 110 -18.57 -14.17 -3.67
N LEU A 111 -17.36 -14.13 -3.12
CA LEU A 111 -16.35 -13.15 -3.51
C LEU A 111 -15.90 -13.34 -4.98
N SER A 112 -15.99 -14.56 -5.49
CA SER A 112 -15.65 -14.87 -6.89
C SER A 112 -16.61 -14.18 -7.84
N GLU A 113 -17.92 -14.26 -7.59
CA GLU A 113 -18.93 -13.56 -8.38
C GLU A 113 -18.69 -12.04 -8.39
N PHE A 114 -18.35 -11.47 -7.24
CA PHE A 114 -18.01 -10.04 -7.15
C PHE A 114 -16.78 -9.69 -7.99
N LYS A 115 -15.69 -10.47 -7.87
CA LYS A 115 -14.46 -10.28 -8.66
C LYS A 115 -14.70 -10.44 -10.16
N GLU A 116 -15.57 -11.36 -10.54
CA GLU A 116 -15.88 -11.64 -11.94
C GLU A 116 -16.77 -10.57 -12.58
N ASN A 117 -17.83 -10.15 -11.88
CA ASN A 117 -18.93 -9.40 -12.50
C ASN A 117 -19.01 -7.93 -12.08
N ILE A 118 -18.52 -7.56 -10.90
CA ILE A 118 -18.74 -6.23 -10.32
C ILE A 118 -17.43 -5.43 -10.25
N LEU A 119 -16.37 -6.06 -9.74
CA LEU A 119 -15.06 -5.43 -9.56
C LEU A 119 -14.48 -4.81 -10.86
N PRO A 120 -14.64 -5.39 -12.07
CA PRO A 120 -14.11 -4.79 -13.29
C PRO A 120 -14.63 -3.37 -13.56
N ASP A 121 -15.93 -3.14 -13.35
CA ASP A 121 -16.55 -1.83 -13.61
C ASP A 121 -16.21 -0.83 -12.50
N ILE A 122 -16.19 -1.27 -11.22
CA ILE A 122 -15.68 -0.46 -10.10
C ILE A 122 -14.26 0.03 -10.40
N MET A 123 -13.37 -0.87 -10.81
CA MET A 123 -11.97 -0.51 -11.08
C MET A 123 -11.85 0.47 -12.26
N ALA A 124 -12.68 0.32 -13.30
CA ALA A 124 -12.70 1.29 -14.40
C ALA A 124 -13.17 2.67 -13.93
N GLN A 125 -14.18 2.74 -13.07
CA GLN A 125 -14.68 4.00 -12.50
C GLN A 125 -13.66 4.64 -11.56
N LEU A 126 -13.05 3.87 -10.66
CA LEU A 126 -11.99 4.36 -9.77
C LEU A 126 -10.82 4.93 -10.56
N GLU A 127 -10.37 4.26 -11.63
CA GLU A 127 -9.32 4.81 -12.48
C GLU A 127 -9.75 6.07 -13.22
N ASN A 128 -11.02 6.19 -13.62
CA ASN A 128 -11.52 7.41 -14.26
C ASN A 128 -11.53 8.58 -13.26
N VAL A 129 -12.04 8.37 -12.04
CA VAL A 129 -12.06 9.38 -10.97
C VAL A 129 -10.64 9.75 -10.54
N GLY A 130 -9.79 8.76 -10.32
CA GLY A 130 -8.40 8.95 -9.93
C GLY A 130 -7.54 9.55 -11.04
N GLU A 131 -8.01 9.55 -12.29
CA GLU A 131 -7.22 9.94 -13.47
C GLU A 131 -5.83 9.30 -13.48
N GLY A 132 -5.73 8.05 -13.02
CA GLY A 132 -4.48 7.29 -12.98
C GLY A 132 -4.70 5.80 -12.93
N MET A 133 -3.62 5.04 -12.98
CA MET A 133 -3.63 3.58 -12.85
C MET A 133 -3.86 3.20 -11.38
N ILE A 134 -4.76 2.25 -11.12
CA ILE A 134 -5.06 1.75 -9.78
C ILE A 134 -4.99 0.23 -9.80
N ILE A 135 -4.20 -0.35 -8.89
CA ILE A 135 -3.93 -1.77 -8.81
C ILE A 135 -4.68 -2.36 -7.63
N VAL A 136 -5.47 -3.40 -7.87
CA VAL A 136 -6.05 -4.20 -6.78
C VAL A 136 -4.98 -5.12 -6.19
N LYS A 137 -4.78 -5.02 -4.88
CA LYS A 137 -3.89 -5.88 -4.10
C LYS A 137 -4.64 -7.07 -3.54
N TYR A 138 -5.84 -6.85 -3.01
CA TYR A 138 -6.69 -7.89 -2.47
C TYR A 138 -8.17 -7.45 -2.44
N ALA A 139 -9.07 -8.42 -2.26
CA ALA A 139 -10.47 -8.20 -1.94
C ALA A 139 -10.89 -9.21 -0.87
N LYS A 140 -11.66 -8.81 0.14
CA LYS A 140 -12.09 -9.67 1.26
C LYS A 140 -13.61 -9.76 1.38
N LYS A 141 -14.10 -10.90 1.89
CA LYS A 141 -15.53 -11.19 2.09
C LYS A 141 -16.03 -10.57 3.42
N GLY A 142 -17.25 -10.02 3.41
CA GLY A 142 -17.85 -9.18 4.47
C GLY A 142 -18.51 -7.95 3.84
N SER A 143 -18.48 -6.79 4.50
CA SER A 143 -18.34 -5.53 3.75
C SER A 143 -17.09 -5.69 2.90
N ILE A 144 -17.19 -5.56 1.58
CA ILE A 144 -16.09 -5.86 0.68
C ILE A 144 -15.00 -4.81 0.88
N ILE A 145 -13.86 -5.24 1.40
CA ILE A 145 -12.67 -4.39 1.53
C ILE A 145 -11.78 -4.64 0.32
N LEU A 146 -11.52 -3.60 -0.45
CA LEU A 146 -10.55 -3.61 -1.55
C LEU A 146 -9.25 -2.94 -1.10
N GLY A 147 -8.15 -3.69 -1.13
CA GLY A 147 -6.82 -3.12 -1.02
C GLY A 147 -6.36 -2.60 -2.37
N LEU A 148 -6.04 -1.32 -2.45
CA LEU A 148 -5.73 -0.62 -3.69
C LEU A 148 -4.38 0.08 -3.59
N GLU A 149 -3.69 0.17 -4.72
CA GLU A 149 -2.42 0.88 -4.83
C GLU A 149 -2.44 1.78 -6.06
N SER A 150 -2.13 3.07 -5.89
CA SER A 150 -2.14 4.07 -6.97
C SER A 150 -1.06 5.13 -6.75
N SER A 151 -0.92 6.10 -7.67
CA SER A 151 -0.16 7.32 -7.35
C SER A 151 -0.85 8.12 -6.23
N SER A 152 -0.08 8.93 -5.48
CA SER A 152 -0.64 9.84 -4.48
C SER A 152 -1.64 10.83 -5.08
N GLU A 153 -1.38 11.33 -6.29
CA GLU A 153 -2.31 12.23 -7.01
C GLU A 153 -3.65 11.52 -7.30
N SER A 154 -3.60 10.26 -7.75
CA SER A 154 -4.82 9.49 -8.03
C SER A 154 -5.65 9.25 -6.78
N TYR A 155 -4.97 8.91 -5.68
CA TYR A 155 -5.62 8.72 -4.38
C TYR A 155 -6.31 10.01 -3.92
N LEU A 156 -5.66 11.17 -4.03
CA LEU A 156 -6.26 12.44 -3.60
C LEU A 156 -7.53 12.78 -4.39
N LYS A 157 -7.57 12.48 -5.70
CA LYS A 157 -8.76 12.66 -6.54
C LYS A 157 -9.90 11.74 -6.10
N VAL A 158 -9.62 10.44 -5.90
CA VAL A 158 -10.60 9.47 -5.38
C VAL A 158 -11.11 9.89 -4.00
N ARG A 159 -10.21 10.31 -3.09
CA ARG A 159 -10.56 10.79 -1.76
C ARG A 159 -11.44 12.03 -1.81
N SER A 160 -11.18 12.97 -2.72
CA SER A 160 -12.04 14.14 -2.90
C SER A 160 -13.45 13.74 -3.32
N SER A 161 -13.59 12.80 -4.26
CA SER A 161 -14.89 12.28 -4.68
C SER A 161 -15.63 11.57 -3.54
N TYR A 162 -14.90 10.82 -2.70
CA TYR A 162 -15.46 10.20 -1.50
C TYR A 162 -15.98 11.22 -0.49
N LEU A 163 -15.16 12.22 -0.14
CA LEU A 163 -15.53 13.26 0.84
C LEU A 163 -16.71 14.12 0.38
N ASN A 164 -16.90 14.26 -0.94
CA ASN A 164 -18.04 14.95 -1.52
C ASN A 164 -19.30 14.08 -1.65
N GLY A 165 -19.24 12.79 -1.30
CA GLY A 165 -20.34 11.83 -1.42
C GLY A 165 -20.59 11.30 -2.84
N GLU A 166 -19.86 11.80 -3.83
CA GLU A 166 -20.01 11.46 -5.25
C GLU A 166 -19.53 10.03 -5.57
N LEU A 167 -18.56 9.52 -4.80
CA LEU A 167 -17.93 8.23 -5.10
C LEU A 167 -18.95 7.08 -5.03
N SER A 168 -19.83 7.08 -4.03
CA SER A 168 -20.86 6.04 -3.88
C SER A 168 -21.87 6.06 -5.02
N GLU A 169 -22.26 7.26 -5.48
CA GLU A 169 -23.17 7.42 -6.63
C GLU A 169 -22.53 6.91 -7.92
N LEU A 170 -21.26 7.24 -8.14
CA LEU A 170 -20.50 6.79 -9.30
C LEU A 170 -20.34 5.26 -9.32
N LEU A 171 -20.00 4.67 -8.19
CA LEU A 171 -19.81 3.22 -8.07
C LEU A 171 -21.11 2.42 -8.07
N GLY A 172 -22.25 3.07 -7.85
CA GLY A 172 -23.54 2.40 -7.65
C GLY A 172 -23.56 1.50 -6.41
N LEU A 173 -22.65 1.75 -5.46
CA LEU A 173 -22.44 0.98 -4.23
C LEU A 173 -22.09 1.93 -3.10
N THR A 174 -22.53 1.62 -1.87
CA THR A 174 -22.15 2.42 -0.70
C THR A 174 -20.66 2.23 -0.40
N VAL A 175 -19.90 3.31 -0.47
CA VAL A 175 -18.57 3.39 0.10
C VAL A 175 -18.71 3.80 1.57
N SER A 176 -18.39 2.88 2.48
CA SER A 176 -18.50 3.08 3.93
C SER A 176 -17.25 3.71 4.54
N ASP A 177 -16.08 3.46 3.93
CA ASP A 177 -14.82 4.04 4.37
C ASP A 177 -13.75 4.04 3.27
N LEU A 178 -12.75 4.92 3.42
CA LEU A 178 -11.58 5.07 2.57
C LEU A 178 -10.36 5.43 3.43
N GLN A 179 -9.41 4.50 3.58
CA GLN A 179 -8.27 4.66 4.49
C GLN A 179 -6.93 4.47 3.80
N ILE A 180 -5.91 5.20 4.26
CA ILE A 180 -4.52 5.01 3.82
C ILE A 180 -3.97 3.77 4.53
N GLN A 181 -3.33 2.87 3.78
CA GLN A 181 -2.58 1.75 4.35
C GLN A 181 -1.08 1.99 4.19
N THR A 182 -0.31 1.63 5.22
CA THR A 182 1.15 1.68 5.15
C THR A 182 1.67 0.37 4.57
N ASN A 183 2.31 0.45 3.39
CA ASN A 183 2.92 -0.69 2.72
C ASN A 183 4.36 -0.88 3.19
N LEU A 184 4.60 -1.95 3.96
CA LEU A 184 5.88 -2.21 4.60
C LEU A 184 6.93 -2.68 3.58
N THR A 185 6.55 -3.39 2.53
CA THR A 185 7.49 -3.75 1.45
C THR A 185 8.14 -2.51 0.82
N GLN A 186 7.44 -1.37 0.73
CA GLN A 186 8.01 -0.13 0.19
C GLN A 186 9.19 0.41 1.02
N TRP A 187 9.25 0.07 2.30
CA TRP A 187 10.32 0.53 3.17
C TRP A 187 11.65 -0.13 2.78
N PHE A 188 11.65 -1.30 2.13
CA PHE A 188 12.85 -1.91 1.52
C PHE A 188 13.53 -1.02 0.47
N ASP A 189 12.79 -0.10 -0.12
CA ASP A 189 13.31 0.89 -1.06
C ASP A 189 13.46 2.29 -0.40
N ASN A 190 13.43 2.36 0.93
CA ASN A 190 13.49 3.59 1.74
C ASN A 190 12.36 4.60 1.44
N ILE A 191 11.19 4.09 1.10
CA ILE A 191 9.98 4.89 0.83
C ILE A 191 9.02 4.74 2.01
N PHE A 192 8.77 5.86 2.70
CA PHE A 192 7.84 5.91 3.82
C PHE A 192 6.56 6.68 3.42
N THR A 193 5.40 6.14 3.79
CA THR A 193 4.10 6.83 3.64
C THR A 193 4.02 8.05 4.58
N THR A 194 3.15 9.01 4.28
CA THR A 194 2.98 10.23 5.10
C THR A 194 2.79 9.91 6.59
N GLY A 195 3.56 10.59 7.44
CA GLY A 195 3.57 10.39 8.90
C GLY A 195 4.59 9.35 9.36
N TRP A 196 5.14 8.53 8.47
CA TRP A 196 6.26 7.63 8.74
C TRP A 196 7.57 8.23 8.23
N GLN A 197 8.65 8.00 8.97
CA GLN A 197 9.99 8.43 8.60
C GLN A 197 11.04 7.46 9.12
N ALA A 198 12.30 7.62 8.69
CA ALA A 198 13.38 6.75 9.14
C ALA A 198 13.60 6.92 10.66
N ALA A 199 13.83 5.81 11.37
CA ALA A 199 13.88 5.84 12.83
C ALA A 199 14.98 6.75 13.42
N ASN A 200 16.07 6.97 12.69
CA ASN A 200 17.16 7.88 13.08
C ASN A 200 16.75 9.36 13.05
N GLU A 201 15.61 9.71 12.46
CA GLU A 201 15.08 11.06 12.44
C GLU A 201 14.18 11.37 13.65
N LEU A 202 13.62 10.35 14.31
CA LEU A 202 12.71 10.50 15.45
C LEU A 202 13.29 10.05 16.79
N LEU A 203 14.18 9.06 16.80
CA LEU A 203 14.73 8.51 18.03
C LEU A 203 15.98 9.25 18.48
N THR A 204 16.11 9.44 19.80
CA THR A 204 17.34 9.96 20.42
C THR A 204 18.49 8.95 20.30
N PRO A 205 19.77 9.38 20.40
CA PRO A 205 20.91 8.47 20.35
C PRO A 205 20.81 7.32 21.35
N SER A 206 20.36 7.56 22.59
CA SER A 206 20.19 6.52 23.61
C SER A 206 19.07 5.53 23.26
N GLN A 207 18.00 5.97 22.60
CA GLN A 207 16.96 5.08 22.09
C GLN A 207 17.45 4.27 20.89
N LEU A 208 18.25 4.87 19.99
CA LEU A 208 18.85 4.17 18.84
C LEU A 208 19.79 3.03 19.27
N GLU A 209 20.51 3.19 20.38
CA GLU A 209 21.32 2.13 20.99
C GLU A 209 20.48 0.91 21.38
N LEU A 210 19.24 1.13 21.86
CA LEU A 210 18.30 0.06 22.21
C LEU A 210 17.68 -0.62 20.98
N VAL A 211 17.84 -0.02 19.79
CA VAL A 211 17.30 -0.52 18.52
C VAL A 211 18.41 -1.02 17.59
N ARG A 212 19.58 -1.43 18.10
CA ARG A 212 20.69 -1.99 17.29
C ARG A 212 20.38 -3.37 16.69
N THR A 213 19.26 -3.49 15.99
CA THR A 213 18.89 -4.65 15.15
C THR A 213 19.22 -4.36 13.69
N ILE A 214 19.62 -5.40 12.96
CA ILE A 214 19.71 -5.38 11.50
C ILE A 214 18.27 -5.24 10.95
N GLY A 215 18.08 -4.48 9.87
CA GLY A 215 16.76 -4.29 9.25
C GLY A 215 16.39 -2.84 9.00
N ILE A 216 15.23 -2.65 8.37
CA ILE A 216 14.71 -1.34 7.98
C ILE A 216 13.72 -0.86 9.01
N LYS A 217 13.83 0.42 9.38
CA LYS A 217 13.13 0.98 10.52
C LYS A 217 12.36 2.22 10.12
N GLY A 218 11.05 2.09 10.11
CA GLY A 218 10.12 3.23 10.09
C GLY A 218 9.69 3.56 11.50
N ALA A 219 9.61 4.85 11.80
CA ALA A 219 9.08 5.38 13.04
C ALA A 219 7.98 6.39 12.74
N LYS A 220 6.99 6.44 13.63
CA LYS A 220 5.91 7.43 13.61
C LYS A 220 5.70 7.97 15.02
N LEU A 221 5.70 9.29 15.14
CA LEU A 221 5.30 9.97 16.37
C LEU A 221 3.78 9.94 16.48
N ILE A 222 3.29 9.46 17.61
CA ILE A 222 1.88 9.28 17.90
C ILE A 222 1.54 10.10 19.14
N ASP A 223 0.57 10.99 18.99
CA ASP A 223 0.07 11.82 20.08
C ASP A 223 -1.17 11.15 20.70
N LEU A 224 -1.01 10.59 21.91
CA LEU A 224 -2.12 10.01 22.68
C LEU A 224 -2.65 11.10 23.62
N ARG A 225 -3.67 11.83 23.16
CA ARG A 225 -4.28 12.92 23.94
C ARG A 225 -5.35 12.38 24.87
N ALA A 226 -5.10 12.44 26.17
CA ALA A 226 -5.90 11.77 27.19
C ALA A 226 -6.69 12.70 28.12
N ASP A 227 -6.85 13.98 27.79
CA ASP A 227 -7.40 15.06 28.62
C ASP A 227 -6.62 16.33 28.25
N LEU A 228 -6.14 17.12 29.23
CA LEU A 228 -5.21 18.23 29.04
C LEU A 228 -3.73 17.77 29.01
N LEU A 229 -3.45 16.49 29.24
CA LEU A 229 -2.12 15.89 29.16
C LEU A 229 -1.89 15.26 27.79
N ILE A 230 -0.70 15.51 27.25
CA ILE A 230 -0.22 15.02 25.96
C ILE A 230 0.73 13.88 26.25
N HIS A 231 0.31 12.63 25.99
CA HIS A 231 1.19 11.46 26.06
C HIS A 231 1.68 11.10 24.66
N ALA A 232 2.78 11.69 24.22
CA ALA A 232 3.37 11.35 22.93
C ALA A 232 4.25 10.09 23.05
N VAL A 233 4.04 9.14 22.14
CA VAL A 233 4.83 7.91 22.02
C VAL A 233 5.35 7.75 20.60
N VAL A 234 6.43 7.00 20.42
CA VAL A 234 6.94 6.61 19.09
C VAL A 234 6.62 5.16 18.86
N LEU A 235 5.88 4.86 17.78
CA LEU A 235 5.77 3.52 17.24
C LEU A 235 6.89 3.31 16.23
N LEU A 236 7.75 2.35 16.53
CA LEU A 236 8.81 1.87 15.66
C LEU A 236 8.41 0.51 15.09
N VAL A 237 8.56 0.38 13.78
CA VAL A 237 8.40 -0.88 13.05
C VAL A 237 9.74 -1.22 12.41
N ASN A 238 10.28 -2.39 12.76
CA ASN A 238 11.52 -2.93 12.19
C ASN A 238 11.20 -4.15 11.34
N LEU A 239 11.70 -4.15 10.09
CA LEU A 239 11.51 -5.20 9.10
C LEU A 239 12.83 -5.90 8.81
N VAL A 240 12.83 -7.23 8.86
CA VAL A 240 13.97 -8.06 8.46
C VAL A 240 13.48 -9.10 7.44
N ARG A 241 14.24 -9.25 6.36
CA ARG A 241 14.06 -10.33 5.38
C ARG A 241 15.38 -11.04 5.17
N GLU A 242 15.34 -12.34 4.91
CA GLU A 242 16.54 -13.11 4.62
C GLU A 242 17.20 -12.64 3.30
N ASN A 243 16.39 -12.42 2.27
CA ASN A 243 16.82 -11.93 0.96
C ASN A 243 15.64 -11.30 0.20
N ASN A 244 15.88 -10.75 -1.00
CA ASN A 244 14.88 -10.04 -1.79
C ASN A 244 13.75 -10.92 -2.34
N ASP A 245 13.96 -12.24 -2.42
CA ASP A 245 13.02 -13.20 -2.99
C ASP A 245 12.26 -13.99 -1.91
N SER A 246 12.60 -13.81 -0.63
CA SER A 246 11.90 -14.45 0.47
C SER A 246 10.50 -13.85 0.63
N PRO A 247 9.44 -14.67 0.67
CA PRO A 247 8.10 -14.20 0.96
C PRO A 247 7.92 -13.83 2.44
N GLU A 248 8.75 -14.37 3.34
CA GLU A 248 8.66 -14.13 4.78
C GLU A 248 9.38 -12.84 5.19
N VAL A 249 8.69 -12.03 5.97
CA VAL A 249 9.18 -10.81 6.59
C VAL A 249 9.00 -10.91 8.10
N GLU A 250 10.09 -10.76 8.83
CA GLU A 250 10.07 -10.63 10.28
C GLU A 250 9.76 -9.18 10.65
N ILE A 251 8.71 -9.01 11.45
CA ILE A 251 8.20 -7.72 11.87
C ILE A 251 8.37 -7.59 13.38
N THR A 252 9.04 -6.52 13.80
CA THR A 252 9.14 -6.15 15.21
C THR A 252 8.55 -4.76 15.43
N LEU A 253 7.48 -4.71 16.22
CA LEU A 253 6.84 -3.48 16.68
C LEU A 253 7.39 -3.12 18.05
N ARG A 254 7.76 -1.85 18.25
CA ARG A 254 8.19 -1.32 19.55
C ARG A 254 7.56 0.04 19.79
N VAL A 255 7.14 0.28 21.02
CA VAL A 255 6.60 1.58 21.45
C VAL A 255 7.55 2.18 22.47
N TYR A 256 7.96 3.43 22.24
CA TYR A 256 8.84 4.21 23.11
C TYR A 256 8.10 5.42 23.66
N SER A 257 8.42 5.84 24.88
CA SER A 257 8.08 7.18 25.37
C SER A 257 8.82 8.26 24.56
N THR A 258 8.29 9.48 24.55
CA THR A 258 8.97 10.63 23.93
C THR A 258 9.25 11.75 24.93
N GLY A 259 10.09 12.70 24.54
CA GLY A 259 10.49 13.82 25.39
C GLY A 259 11.39 13.38 26.54
N ASP A 260 11.17 13.98 27.71
CA ASP A 260 11.92 13.68 28.94
C ASP A 260 11.33 12.49 29.73
N ASP A 261 10.21 11.93 29.27
CA ASP A 261 9.54 10.82 29.94
C ASP A 261 10.34 9.53 29.79
N VAL A 262 10.72 8.94 30.93
CA VAL A 262 11.54 7.72 30.98
C VAL A 262 10.72 6.45 30.73
N TYR A 263 9.44 6.50 31.09
CA TYR A 263 8.52 5.36 31.11
C TYR A 263 7.31 5.61 30.21
N LEU A 264 6.73 4.53 29.69
CA LEU A 264 5.47 4.58 28.98
C LEU A 264 4.32 4.90 29.93
N PRO A 265 3.23 5.51 29.42
CA PRO A 265 2.00 5.61 30.17
C PRO A 265 1.55 4.21 30.66
N PRO A 266 1.23 4.05 31.96
CA PRO A 266 0.75 2.78 32.47
C PRO A 266 -0.54 2.37 31.74
N ASN A 267 -0.76 1.06 31.60
CA ASN A 267 -1.92 0.49 30.89
C ASN A 267 -1.98 0.78 29.39
N LEU A 268 -0.96 1.40 28.79
CA LEU A 268 -0.86 1.52 27.34
C LEU A 268 -0.78 0.11 26.71
N LYS A 269 -1.72 -0.21 25.83
CA LYS A 269 -1.76 -1.48 25.11
C LYS A 269 -1.26 -1.31 23.68
N LEU A 270 -0.39 -2.22 23.27
CA LEU A 270 -0.06 -2.50 21.88
C LEU A 270 -0.80 -3.76 21.46
N ILE A 271 -1.79 -3.59 20.58
CA ILE A 271 -2.62 -4.68 20.08
C ILE A 271 -2.32 -4.86 18.59
N VAL A 272 -2.06 -6.09 18.18
CA VAL A 272 -1.94 -6.48 16.77
C VAL A 272 -3.17 -7.28 16.43
N LEU A 273 -3.94 -6.82 15.46
CA LEU A 273 -5.07 -7.54 14.90
C LEU A 273 -4.66 -8.18 13.57
N SER A 274 -5.07 -9.44 13.37
CA SER A 274 -5.04 -10.08 12.06
C SER A 274 -6.45 -10.54 11.74
N LYS A 275 -6.95 -10.21 10.54
CA LYS A 275 -8.34 -10.52 10.13
C LYS A 275 -9.39 -10.03 11.14
N ASN A 276 -9.15 -8.86 11.73
CA ASN A 276 -9.98 -8.21 12.76
C ASN A 276 -10.09 -8.99 14.09
N GLU A 277 -9.26 -10.01 14.30
CA GLU A 277 -9.14 -10.73 15.57
C GLU A 277 -7.83 -10.35 16.26
N VAL A 278 -7.85 -10.30 17.60
CA VAL A 278 -6.65 -10.04 18.40
C VAL A 278 -5.65 -11.18 18.19
N PHE A 279 -4.58 -10.87 17.47
CA PHE A 279 -3.47 -11.79 17.23
C PHE A 279 -2.45 -11.73 18.37
N LYS A 280 -2.09 -10.52 18.82
CA LYS A 280 -1.21 -10.29 19.98
C LYS A 280 -1.62 -9.04 20.74
N GLU A 281 -1.47 -9.06 22.06
CA GLU A 281 -1.71 -7.90 22.93
C GLU A 281 -0.61 -7.82 23.98
N ILE A 282 -0.03 -6.64 24.15
CA ILE A 282 0.99 -6.34 25.18
C ILE A 282 0.54 -5.08 25.93
N THR A 283 0.52 -5.12 27.25
CA THR A 283 0.15 -3.98 28.10
C THR A 283 1.36 -3.47 28.87
N ALA A 284 1.61 -2.16 28.81
CA ALA A 284 2.67 -1.47 29.52
C ALA A 284 2.38 -1.37 31.03
N ARG A 285 3.42 -1.62 31.82
CA ARG A 285 3.45 -1.43 33.27
C ARG A 285 4.11 -0.10 33.60
N SER A 286 3.95 0.38 34.84
CA SER A 286 4.45 1.69 35.30
C SER A 286 5.97 1.89 35.18
N GLU A 287 6.76 0.81 35.06
CA GLU A 287 8.22 0.85 34.91
C GLU A 287 8.68 0.46 33.49
N ASP A 288 7.76 0.17 32.57
CA ASP A 288 8.11 -0.21 31.21
C ASP A 288 8.54 1.03 30.42
N ARG A 289 9.78 1.02 29.96
CA ARG A 289 10.31 2.04 29.04
C ARG A 289 9.97 1.73 27.58
N ILE A 290 9.63 0.47 27.33
CA ILE A 290 9.33 -0.10 26.03
C ILE A 290 8.31 -1.21 26.22
N ILE A 291 7.37 -1.31 25.27
CA ILE A 291 6.66 -2.55 24.99
C ILE A 291 6.99 -3.00 23.57
N GLN A 292 7.05 -4.31 23.36
CA GLN A 292 7.42 -4.85 22.06
C GLN A 292 6.62 -6.10 21.70
N CYS A 293 6.44 -6.28 20.40
CA CYS A 293 5.81 -7.44 19.80
C CYS A 293 6.58 -7.84 18.55
N GLN A 294 6.83 -9.14 18.37
CA GLN A 294 7.55 -9.68 17.22
C GLN A 294 6.76 -10.84 16.62
N PHE A 295 6.67 -10.89 15.29
CA PHE A 295 6.02 -11.97 14.55
C PHE A 295 6.56 -12.06 13.13
N LEU A 296 6.31 -13.19 12.47
CA LEU A 296 6.55 -13.39 11.05
C LEU A 296 5.24 -13.12 10.30
N GLY A 297 5.35 -12.56 9.11
CA GLY A 297 4.25 -12.49 8.14
C GLY A 297 4.78 -12.60 6.72
N GLU A 298 3.90 -12.87 5.78
CA GLU A 298 4.24 -13.02 4.37
C GLU A 298 3.87 -11.76 3.56
N ILE A 299 4.61 -11.50 2.48
CA ILE A 299 4.31 -10.40 1.56
C ILE A 299 2.85 -10.49 1.08
N GLY A 300 2.10 -9.40 1.26
CA GLY A 300 0.69 -9.28 0.93
C GLY A 300 -0.26 -9.56 2.10
N GLU A 301 0.22 -10.08 3.24
CA GLU A 301 -0.59 -10.16 4.45
C GLU A 301 -0.82 -8.77 5.05
N GLU A 302 -1.93 -8.63 5.78
CA GLU A 302 -2.27 -7.39 6.48
C GLU A 302 -2.42 -7.65 7.96
N PHE A 303 -2.06 -6.63 8.72
CA PHE A 303 -2.33 -6.55 10.14
C PHE A 303 -2.61 -5.10 10.52
N THR A 304 -3.37 -4.94 11.59
CA THR A 304 -3.68 -3.65 12.16
C THR A 304 -2.97 -3.53 13.50
N VAL A 305 -2.35 -2.38 13.74
CA VAL A 305 -1.80 -2.06 15.06
C VAL A 305 -2.72 -1.06 15.73
N GLN A 306 -3.15 -1.37 16.94
CA GLN A 306 -3.86 -0.44 17.80
C GLN A 306 -3.02 -0.08 19.01
N LEU A 307 -2.92 1.21 19.28
CA LEU A 307 -2.45 1.74 20.56
C LEU A 307 -3.64 2.21 21.37
N VAL A 308 -3.85 1.59 22.53
CA VAL A 308 -5.00 1.85 23.40
C VAL A 308 -4.52 2.30 24.77
N LEU A 309 -4.95 3.48 25.23
CA LEU A 309 -4.68 3.97 26.58
C LEU A 309 -5.97 3.99 27.41
N ASP A 310 -5.89 3.51 28.66
CA ASP A 310 -6.96 3.46 29.66
C ASP A 310 -8.32 2.94 29.14
N GLU A 311 -8.47 1.61 29.06
CA GLU A 311 -9.72 0.89 28.73
C GLU A 311 -10.51 1.44 27.51
N ALA A 312 -9.80 1.97 26.51
CA ALA A 312 -10.29 2.46 25.22
C ALA A 312 -10.81 3.90 25.16
N VAL A 313 -10.43 4.78 26.09
CA VAL A 313 -10.68 6.23 25.96
C VAL A 313 -9.98 6.80 24.72
N ILE A 314 -8.79 6.29 24.39
CA ILE A 314 -8.03 6.66 23.19
C ILE A 314 -7.63 5.39 22.46
N THR A 315 -7.98 5.31 21.20
CA THR A 315 -7.50 4.25 20.30
C THR A 315 -6.95 4.89 19.03
N LEU A 316 -5.67 4.68 18.75
CA LEU A 316 -5.07 4.98 17.46
C LEU A 316 -4.85 3.69 16.69
N THR A 317 -5.24 3.69 15.42
CA THR A 317 -5.21 2.52 14.55
C THR A 317 -4.32 2.80 13.34
N GLU A 318 -3.37 1.91 13.06
CA GLU A 318 -2.53 1.93 11.86
C GLU A 318 -2.69 0.60 11.11
N ASP A 319 -3.08 0.68 9.85
CA ASP A 319 -3.24 -0.49 8.99
C ASP A 319 -2.01 -0.69 8.12
N PHE A 320 -1.47 -1.91 8.17
CA PHE A 320 -0.29 -2.31 7.42
C PHE A 320 -0.63 -3.41 6.43
N VAL A 321 0.00 -3.31 5.26
CA VAL A 321 0.17 -4.44 4.33
C VAL A 321 1.66 -4.75 4.26
N ILE A 322 2.03 -6.03 4.41
CA ILE A 322 3.41 -6.51 4.30
C ILE A 322 3.85 -6.39 2.86
#